data_AF-T1EYW0-F1
#
_entry.id   AF-T1EYW0-F1
#
_cell.length_a   1.000
_cell.length_b   1.000
_cell.length_c   1.000
_cell.angle_alpha   90.00
_cell.angle_beta   90.00
_cell.angle_gamma   90.00
#
_symmetry.space_group_name_H-M   'P 1'
#
loop_
_entity.id
_entity.type
_entity.pdbx_description
1 polymer ?
#
loop_
_entity_poly.entity_id
_entity_poly.type
_entity_poly.pdbx_seq_one_letter_code
_entity_poly.pdbx_strand_id
1 'polypeptide(L)'
;MKLLSKSIDDIKFTFSERLDKLNDVNTSIKTKLEETDLELLKKSIDEIGKSLDEKVNAIRANHVAIRSQLDSIECTSGKKLNQKISGLKEANAMLFRLGEGLDDNDRVIKMISKLTDDTANEKNILKVFRLEKRDEGVVRPILIKFDGVKSKEYFFTNFYKLRSLNDDFAHVKLSHDLTVDQRKELKKILDDAKARETNCEKGFLYRVRGEVGRSVSKRVDDVHGLLCDGLDILVLTETWHGLAGNISINLAMPAGYQFVDFVRQHDPGHGGLIVYFRKEFKYKKDISENNCETCQVIEKFGQKSTG
;
A
#
# COMPACT_ATOMS: atom_id res chain seq x y z
N MET A 1 -12.03 61.05 -94.86
CA MET A 1 -11.97 59.71 -94.24
C MET A 1 -10.79 59.52 -93.27
N LYS A 2 -9.53 59.85 -93.60
CA LYS A 2 -8.36 59.58 -92.71
C LYS A 2 -8.36 60.27 -91.33
N LEU A 3 -8.87 61.50 -91.21
CA LEU A 3 -8.93 62.22 -89.92
C LEU A 3 -9.97 61.62 -88.96
N LEU A 4 -11.08 61.13 -89.49
CA LEU A 4 -12.14 60.47 -88.73
C LEU A 4 -11.68 59.10 -88.19
N SER A 5 -10.91 58.32 -88.96
CA SER A 5 -10.42 57.02 -88.46
C SER A 5 -9.43 57.21 -87.30
N LYS A 6 -8.51 58.18 -87.40
CA LYS A 6 -7.53 58.46 -86.34
C LYS A 6 -8.20 58.86 -85.02
N SER A 7 -9.23 59.71 -85.08
CA SER A 7 -9.99 60.12 -83.89
C SER A 7 -10.75 58.95 -83.25
N ILE A 8 -11.30 58.03 -84.07
CA ILE A 8 -11.93 56.80 -83.58
C ILE A 8 -10.91 55.87 -82.92
N ASP A 9 -9.70 55.75 -83.49
CA ASP A 9 -8.63 54.91 -82.96
C ASP A 9 -8.09 55.47 -81.63
N ASP A 10 -7.93 56.79 -81.51
CA ASP A 10 -7.53 57.45 -80.26
C ASP A 10 -8.59 57.25 -79.16
N ILE A 11 -9.88 57.37 -79.51
CA ILE A 11 -10.98 57.10 -78.56
C ILE A 11 -10.94 55.64 -78.10
N LYS A 12 -10.80 54.68 -79.02
CA LYS A 12 -10.70 53.25 -78.68
C LYS A 12 -9.51 52.96 -77.77
N PHE A 13 -8.35 53.55 -78.06
CA PHE A 13 -7.16 53.42 -77.24
C PHE A 13 -7.40 53.95 -75.83
N THR A 14 -7.96 55.16 -75.72
CA THR A 14 -8.28 55.77 -74.42
C THR A 14 -9.30 54.94 -73.64
N PHE A 15 -10.26 54.34 -74.33
CA PHE A 15 -11.29 53.49 -73.73
C PHE A 15 -10.71 52.15 -73.24
N SER A 16 -9.80 51.54 -74.01
CA SER A 16 -9.03 50.36 -73.62
C SER A 16 -8.23 50.62 -72.35
N GLU A 17 -7.47 51.71 -72.32
CA GLU A 17 -6.62 52.06 -71.16
C GLU A 17 -7.46 52.29 -69.89
N ARG A 18 -8.67 52.87 -70.04
CA ARG A 18 -9.61 53.03 -68.92
C ARG A 18 -10.22 51.71 -68.48
N LEU A 19 -10.51 50.80 -69.42
CA LEU A 19 -11.03 49.46 -69.12
C LEU A 19 -10.02 48.62 -68.34
N ASP A 20 -8.74 48.69 -68.72
CA ASP A 20 -7.64 48.00 -68.03
C ASP A 20 -7.51 48.50 -66.58
N LYS A 21 -7.51 49.82 -66.37
CA LYS A 21 -7.49 50.41 -65.02
C LYS A 21 -8.69 49.98 -64.17
N LEU A 22 -9.87 49.83 -64.77
CA LEU A 22 -11.07 49.37 -64.07
C LEU A 22 -10.95 47.90 -63.64
N ASN A 23 -10.37 47.06 -64.50
CA ASN A 23 -10.10 45.66 -64.17
C ASN A 23 -9.06 45.52 -63.05
N ASP A 24 -8.00 46.33 -63.07
CA ASP A 24 -6.98 46.36 -62.01
C ASP A 24 -7.59 46.73 -60.65
N VAL A 25 -8.43 47.77 -60.62
CA VAL A 25 -9.14 48.19 -59.40
C VAL A 25 -10.08 47.09 -58.90
N ASN A 26 -10.85 46.46 -59.78
CA ASN A 26 -11.77 45.39 -59.39
C ASN A 26 -11.02 44.19 -58.79
N THR A 27 -9.86 43.85 -59.35
CA THR A 27 -9.00 42.78 -58.85
C THR A 27 -8.41 43.12 -57.47
N SER A 28 -7.99 44.38 -57.26
CA SER A 28 -7.49 44.86 -55.97
C SER A 28 -8.57 44.91 -54.89
N ILE A 29 -9.81 45.27 -55.24
CA ILE A 29 -10.95 45.24 -54.30
C ILE A 29 -11.25 43.80 -53.89
N LYS A 30 -11.32 42.88 -54.86
CA LYS A 30 -11.63 41.47 -54.60
C LYS A 30 -10.63 40.82 -53.65
N THR A 31 -9.33 41.04 -53.88
CA THR A 31 -8.25 40.51 -53.04
C THR A 31 -8.30 41.05 -51.61
N LYS A 32 -8.50 42.37 -51.43
CA LYS A 32 -8.63 42.97 -50.09
C LYS A 32 -9.86 42.47 -49.33
N LEU A 33 -10.97 42.23 -50.03
CA LEU A 33 -12.19 41.70 -49.42
C LEU A 33 -11.94 40.28 -48.88
N GLU A 34 -11.32 39.42 -49.69
CA GLU A 34 -10.98 38.04 -49.30
C GLU A 34 -9.99 37.99 -48.13
N GLU A 35 -8.96 38.85 -48.12
CA GLU A 35 -7.99 38.94 -47.03
C GLU A 35 -8.62 39.33 -45.69
N THR A 36 -9.56 40.28 -45.71
CA THR A 36 -10.21 40.81 -44.48
C THR A 36 -11.13 39.76 -43.84
N ASP A 37 -11.92 39.05 -44.66
CA ASP A 37 -12.81 37.99 -44.18
C ASP A 37 -12.04 36.80 -43.58
N LEU A 38 -10.92 36.43 -44.21
CA LEU A 38 -10.01 35.40 -43.71
C LEU A 38 -9.38 35.78 -42.35
N GLU A 39 -9.03 37.04 -42.15
CA GLU A 39 -8.41 37.52 -40.93
C GLU A 39 -9.40 37.55 -39.74
N LEU A 40 -10.65 37.97 -39.99
CA LEU A 40 -11.74 37.93 -39.00
C LEU A 40 -12.10 36.50 -38.56
N LEU A 41 -12.17 35.56 -39.51
CA LEU A 41 -12.42 34.16 -39.22
C LEU A 41 -11.32 33.54 -38.36
N LYS A 42 -10.05 33.83 -38.65
CA LYS A 42 -8.91 33.34 -37.85
C LYS A 42 -8.98 33.82 -36.40
N LYS A 43 -9.26 35.10 -36.17
CA LYS A 43 -9.41 35.65 -34.80
C LYS A 43 -10.53 34.94 -34.03
N SER A 44 -11.67 34.72 -34.68
CA SER A 44 -12.80 34.01 -34.05
C SER A 44 -12.45 32.57 -33.70
N ILE A 45 -11.73 31.87 -34.57
CA ILE A 45 -11.25 30.49 -34.32
C ILE A 45 -10.29 30.46 -33.13
N ASP A 46 -9.35 31.41 -33.06
CA ASP A 46 -8.38 31.48 -31.96
C ASP A 46 -9.05 31.75 -30.60
N GLU A 47 -10.06 32.62 -30.58
CA GLU A 47 -10.86 32.89 -29.37
C GLU A 47 -11.65 31.66 -28.91
N ILE A 48 -12.28 30.95 -29.85
CA ILE A 48 -12.98 29.69 -29.57
C ILE A 48 -11.99 28.64 -29.06
N GLY A 49 -10.80 28.54 -29.67
CA GLY A 49 -9.73 27.62 -29.27
C GLY A 49 -9.30 27.85 -27.82
N LYS A 50 -9.03 29.12 -27.45
CA LYS A 50 -8.67 29.48 -26.07
C LYS A 50 -9.76 29.13 -25.08
N SER A 51 -11.02 29.47 -25.38
CA SER A 51 -12.15 29.15 -24.50
C SER A 51 -12.35 27.64 -24.34
N LEU A 52 -12.12 26.87 -25.40
CA LEU A 52 -12.19 25.42 -25.37
C LEU A 52 -11.08 24.82 -24.51
N ASP A 53 -9.84 25.28 -24.67
CA ASP A 53 -8.69 24.83 -23.88
C ASP A 53 -8.88 25.09 -22.38
N GLU A 54 -9.41 26.26 -22.01
CA GLU A 54 -9.75 26.58 -20.62
C GLU A 54 -10.76 25.58 -20.04
N LYS A 55 -11.84 25.29 -20.78
CA LYS A 55 -12.86 24.32 -20.36
C LYS A 55 -12.30 22.90 -20.27
N VAL A 56 -11.49 22.47 -21.23
CA VAL A 56 -10.85 21.14 -21.23
C VAL A 56 -9.90 21.00 -20.04
N ASN A 57 -9.12 22.03 -19.73
CA ASN A 57 -8.22 22.03 -18.57
C ASN A 57 -8.99 21.97 -17.25
N ALA A 58 -10.09 22.70 -17.12
CA ALA A 58 -10.96 22.62 -15.94
C ALA A 58 -11.57 21.23 -15.76
N ILE A 59 -12.06 20.61 -16.85
CA ILE A 59 -12.57 19.23 -16.84
C ILE A 59 -11.46 18.25 -16.42
N ARG A 60 -10.25 18.41 -16.96
CA ARG A 60 -9.12 17.54 -16.63
C ARG A 60 -8.75 17.63 -15.15
N ALA A 61 -8.71 18.83 -14.59
CA ALA A 61 -8.45 19.05 -13.16
C ALA A 61 -9.51 18.36 -12.28
N ASN A 62 -10.79 18.52 -12.62
CA ASN A 62 -11.89 17.87 -11.91
C ASN A 62 -11.80 16.35 -12.01
N HIS A 63 -11.49 15.80 -13.18
CA HIS A 63 -11.34 14.37 -13.37
C HIS A 63 -10.20 13.80 -12.50
N VAL A 64 -9.07 14.51 -12.39
CA VAL A 64 -7.97 14.12 -11.49
C VAL A 64 -8.41 14.14 -10.02
N ALA A 65 -9.12 15.18 -9.60
CA ALA A 65 -9.63 15.29 -8.22
C ALA A 65 -10.62 14.18 -7.88
N ILE A 66 -11.58 13.89 -8.77
CA ILE A 66 -12.56 12.80 -8.60
C ILE A 66 -11.85 11.45 -8.51
N ARG A 67 -10.87 11.19 -9.39
CA ARG A 67 -10.09 9.94 -9.35
C ARG A 67 -9.36 9.78 -8.02
N SER A 68 -8.69 10.83 -7.54
CA SER A 68 -7.99 10.80 -6.26
C SER A 68 -8.94 10.52 -5.08
N GLN A 69 -10.13 11.11 -5.09
CA GLN A 69 -11.16 10.82 -4.09
C GLN A 69 -11.63 9.36 -4.17
N LEU A 70 -11.85 8.84 -5.37
CA LEU A 70 -12.24 7.44 -5.58
C LEU A 70 -11.20 6.46 -5.01
N ASP A 71 -9.92 6.70 -5.34
CA ASP A 71 -8.79 5.89 -4.84
C ASP A 71 -8.73 5.91 -3.30
N SER A 72 -9.02 7.07 -2.69
CA SER A 72 -9.04 7.21 -1.23
C SER A 72 -10.20 6.44 -0.57
N ILE A 73 -11.39 6.44 -1.19
CA ILE A 73 -12.57 5.72 -0.70
C ILE A 73 -12.38 4.21 -0.82
N GLU A 74 -11.89 3.76 -1.98
CA GLU A 74 -11.60 2.34 -2.23
C GLU A 74 -10.55 1.83 -1.22
N CYS A 75 -9.50 2.62 -0.99
CA CYS A 75 -8.47 2.32 -0.01
C CYS A 75 -9.02 2.24 1.43
N THR A 76 -9.83 3.19 1.88
CA THR A 76 -10.31 3.23 3.28
C THR A 76 -11.46 2.26 3.55
N SER A 77 -12.50 2.28 2.72
CA SER A 77 -13.68 1.44 2.88
C SER A 77 -13.36 -0.03 2.62
N GLY A 78 -12.56 -0.31 1.58
CA GLY A 78 -12.09 -1.66 1.27
C GLY A 78 -11.26 -2.24 2.41
N LYS A 79 -10.31 -1.48 2.97
CA LYS A 79 -9.52 -1.91 4.13
C LYS A 79 -10.39 -2.20 5.35
N LYS A 80 -11.35 -1.32 5.67
CA LYS A 80 -12.22 -1.48 6.84
C LYS A 80 -13.14 -2.71 6.75
N LEU A 81 -13.71 -2.97 5.57
CA LEU A 81 -14.51 -4.17 5.31
C LEU A 81 -13.66 -5.43 5.41
N ASN A 82 -12.49 -5.45 4.76
CA ASN A 82 -11.57 -6.58 4.82
C ASN A 82 -11.10 -6.86 6.26
N GLN A 83 -10.84 -5.83 7.05
CA GLN A 83 -10.48 -5.97 8.46
C GLN A 83 -11.63 -6.55 9.30
N LYS A 84 -12.87 -6.15 9.02
CA LYS A 84 -14.05 -6.72 9.70
C LYS A 84 -14.25 -8.20 9.33
N ILE A 85 -14.09 -8.54 8.05
CA ILE A 85 -14.18 -9.92 7.56
C ILE A 85 -13.07 -10.77 8.15
N SER A 86 -11.83 -10.26 8.23
CA SER A 86 -10.72 -10.98 8.84
C SER A 86 -10.96 -11.23 10.34
N GLY A 87 -11.50 -10.25 11.06
CA GLY A 87 -11.86 -10.41 12.48
C GLY A 87 -12.90 -11.51 12.70
N LEU A 88 -13.92 -11.62 11.84
CA LEU A 88 -14.93 -12.69 11.90
C LEU A 88 -14.36 -14.10 11.62
N LYS A 89 -13.20 -14.19 10.96
CA LYS A 89 -12.52 -15.44 10.63
C LYS A 89 -11.37 -15.76 11.59
N GLU A 90 -11.02 -14.83 12.45
CA GLU A 90 -9.85 -14.92 13.32
C GLU A 90 -9.96 -16.10 14.29
N ALA A 91 -11.15 -16.39 14.80
CA ALA A 91 -11.42 -17.55 15.65
C ALA A 91 -11.74 -18.84 14.86
N ASN A 92 -11.63 -18.85 13.53
CA ASN A 92 -11.92 -20.04 12.72
C ASN A 92 -10.65 -20.79 12.31
N ALA A 93 -10.79 -22.11 12.15
CA ALA A 93 -9.76 -22.99 11.61
C ALA A 93 -10.32 -23.83 10.45
N MET A 94 -9.42 -24.22 9.56
CA MET A 94 -9.68 -25.08 8.42
C MET A 94 -8.98 -26.41 8.61
N LEU A 95 -9.74 -27.49 8.44
CA LEU A 95 -9.27 -28.86 8.49
C LEU A 95 -9.44 -29.49 7.11
N PHE A 96 -8.34 -29.96 6.54
CA PHE A 96 -8.32 -30.56 5.20
C PHE A 96 -7.97 -32.04 5.29
N ARG A 97 -8.56 -32.81 4.36
CA ARG A 97 -8.26 -34.23 4.14
C ARG A 97 -8.62 -35.16 5.30
N LEU A 98 -9.55 -34.76 6.16
CA LEU A 98 -10.23 -35.71 7.03
C LEU A 98 -11.22 -36.51 6.18
N GLY A 99 -11.16 -37.84 6.14
CA GLY A 99 -12.07 -38.66 5.34
C GLY A 99 -13.55 -38.34 5.62
N GLU A 100 -14.40 -38.34 4.59
CA GLU A 100 -15.85 -38.07 4.74
C GLU A 100 -16.47 -39.09 5.71
N GLY A 101 -17.31 -38.63 6.63
CA GLY A 101 -18.02 -39.48 7.59
C GLY A 101 -19.22 -38.74 8.17
N LEU A 102 -20.19 -39.48 8.69
CA LEU A 102 -21.40 -38.90 9.29
C LEU A 102 -21.15 -38.33 10.70
N ASP A 103 -20.04 -38.74 11.32
CA ASP A 103 -19.59 -38.46 12.68
C ASP A 103 -18.50 -37.39 12.74
N ASP A 104 -18.46 -36.48 11.76
CA ASP A 104 -17.42 -35.44 11.66
C ASP A 104 -17.31 -34.58 12.92
N ASN A 105 -18.44 -34.19 13.51
CA ASN A 105 -18.45 -33.38 14.73
C ASN A 105 -17.72 -34.10 15.87
N ASP A 106 -18.08 -35.34 16.14
CA ASP A 106 -17.51 -36.12 17.25
C ASP A 106 -16.02 -36.38 17.04
N ARG A 107 -15.62 -36.74 15.81
CA ARG A 107 -14.21 -36.97 15.47
C ARG A 107 -13.38 -35.71 15.64
N VAL A 108 -13.88 -34.56 15.19
CA VAL A 108 -13.18 -33.28 15.31
C VAL A 108 -13.13 -32.79 16.76
N ILE A 109 -14.22 -32.89 17.53
CA ILE A 109 -14.23 -32.51 18.94
C ILE A 109 -13.26 -33.39 19.73
N LYS A 110 -13.29 -34.71 19.51
CA LYS A 110 -12.35 -35.66 20.15
C LYS A 110 -10.89 -35.36 19.79
N MET A 111 -10.63 -34.99 18.54
CA MET A 111 -9.29 -34.55 18.10
C MET A 111 -8.86 -33.30 18.86
N ILE A 112 -9.71 -32.27 18.93
CA ILE A 112 -9.40 -31.01 19.62
C ILE A 112 -9.15 -31.25 21.12
N SER A 113 -9.99 -32.05 21.77
CA SER A 113 -9.83 -32.43 23.18
C SER A 113 -8.47 -33.08 23.43
N LYS A 114 -8.09 -34.06 22.60
CA LYS A 114 -6.79 -34.74 22.70
C LYS A 114 -5.59 -33.82 22.41
N LEU A 115 -5.70 -32.89 21.47
CA LEU A 115 -4.60 -31.95 21.19
C LEU A 115 -4.39 -30.97 22.33
N THR A 116 -5.49 -30.56 22.97
CA THR A 116 -5.49 -29.52 23.98
C THR A 116 -5.48 -30.06 25.41
N ASP A 117 -5.28 -31.36 25.59
CA ASP A 117 -5.33 -32.04 26.89
C ASP A 117 -6.60 -31.63 27.67
N ASP A 118 -7.75 -31.70 26.98
CA ASP A 118 -9.11 -31.33 27.41
C ASP A 118 -9.36 -29.85 27.79
N THR A 119 -8.35 -29.00 27.62
CA THR A 119 -8.46 -27.54 27.85
C THR A 119 -9.45 -26.88 26.90
N ALA A 120 -9.44 -27.26 25.62
CA ALA A 120 -10.45 -26.87 24.66
C ALA A 120 -11.32 -28.09 24.33
N ASN A 121 -12.62 -27.99 24.61
CA ASN A 121 -13.58 -29.06 24.40
C ASN A 121 -14.81 -28.53 23.64
N GLU A 122 -15.88 -29.32 23.60
CA GLU A 122 -17.11 -28.98 22.90
C GLU A 122 -17.67 -27.60 23.29
N LYS A 123 -17.49 -27.16 24.54
CA LYS A 123 -17.95 -25.84 25.02
C LYS A 123 -17.26 -24.67 24.30
N ASN A 124 -16.04 -24.90 23.81
CA ASN A 124 -15.24 -23.89 23.11
C ASN A 124 -15.45 -23.90 21.59
N ILE A 125 -16.34 -24.77 21.10
CA ILE A 125 -16.58 -24.98 19.68
C ILE A 125 -18.02 -24.55 19.37
N LEU A 126 -18.16 -23.48 18.61
CA LEU A 126 -19.48 -22.98 18.19
C LEU A 126 -20.07 -23.82 17.06
N LYS A 127 -19.22 -24.27 16.13
CA LYS A 127 -19.68 -25.02 14.96
C LYS A 127 -18.55 -25.79 14.29
N VAL A 128 -18.86 -27.01 13.85
CA VAL A 128 -18.04 -27.81 12.94
C VAL A 128 -18.93 -28.22 11.76
N PHE A 129 -18.47 -28.02 10.53
CA PHE A 129 -19.21 -28.45 9.34
C PHE A 129 -18.33 -28.54 8.10
N ARG A 130 -18.68 -29.45 7.19
CA ARG A 130 -18.08 -29.57 5.87
C ARG A 130 -18.47 -28.38 5.00
N LEU A 131 -17.50 -27.81 4.30
CA LEU A 131 -17.74 -26.83 3.25
C LEU A 131 -18.20 -27.52 1.97
N GLU A 132 -18.89 -26.76 1.11
CA GLU A 132 -19.31 -27.19 -0.23
C GLU A 132 -20.36 -28.32 -0.26
N LYS A 133 -20.96 -28.55 -1.44
CA LYS A 133 -21.89 -29.66 -1.66
C LYS A 133 -21.11 -30.97 -1.75
N ARG A 134 -21.69 -32.06 -1.25
CA ARG A 134 -21.10 -33.39 -1.34
C ARG A 134 -20.97 -33.80 -2.81
N ASP A 135 -19.78 -34.25 -3.18
CA ASP A 135 -19.46 -34.79 -4.50
C ASP A 135 -18.71 -36.12 -4.32
N GLU A 136 -18.86 -37.03 -5.28
CA GLU A 136 -18.28 -38.36 -5.19
C GLU A 136 -16.77 -38.32 -5.44
N GLY A 137 -15.98 -38.95 -4.57
CA GLY A 137 -14.52 -38.95 -4.67
C GLY A 137 -13.82 -37.67 -4.18
N VAL A 138 -14.54 -36.63 -3.78
CA VAL A 138 -13.97 -35.38 -3.23
C VAL A 138 -14.12 -35.35 -1.71
N VAL A 139 -13.00 -35.23 -1.01
CA VAL A 139 -12.98 -35.02 0.45
C VAL A 139 -13.07 -33.53 0.75
N ARG A 140 -14.21 -33.08 1.27
CA ARG A 140 -14.46 -31.65 1.51
C ARG A 140 -13.72 -31.12 2.73
N PRO A 141 -13.25 -29.87 2.72
CA PRO A 141 -12.69 -29.23 3.90
C PRO A 141 -13.75 -29.08 5.01
N ILE A 142 -13.32 -29.13 6.26
CA ILE A 142 -14.16 -28.81 7.43
C ILE A 142 -13.76 -27.42 7.95
N LEU A 143 -14.77 -26.58 8.19
CA LEU A 143 -14.62 -25.34 8.95
C LEU A 143 -14.93 -25.60 10.42
N ILE A 144 -14.03 -25.16 11.29
CA ILE A 144 -14.16 -25.21 12.74
C ILE A 144 -14.26 -23.77 13.24
N LYS A 145 -15.35 -23.44 13.93
CA LYS A 145 -15.57 -22.13 14.56
C LYS A 145 -15.40 -22.28 16.07
N PHE A 146 -14.40 -21.62 16.62
CA PHE A 146 -14.20 -21.55 18.06
C PHE A 146 -15.01 -20.39 18.68
N ASP A 147 -15.27 -20.48 19.97
CA ASP A 147 -15.89 -19.43 20.79
C ASP A 147 -15.01 -18.17 20.90
N GLY A 148 -13.69 -18.34 20.77
CA GLY A 148 -12.71 -17.27 20.84
C GLY A 148 -11.36 -17.62 20.22
N VAL A 149 -10.56 -16.58 20.00
CA VAL A 149 -9.23 -16.68 19.38
C VAL A 149 -8.27 -17.51 20.24
N LYS A 150 -8.36 -17.39 21.58
CA LYS A 150 -7.51 -18.15 22.52
C LYS A 150 -7.68 -19.66 22.39
N SER A 151 -8.92 -20.15 22.28
CA SER A 151 -9.22 -21.57 22.10
C SER A 151 -8.60 -22.11 20.81
N LYS A 152 -8.69 -21.33 19.72
CA LYS A 152 -8.03 -21.63 18.45
C LYS A 152 -6.50 -21.61 18.57
N GLU A 153 -5.91 -20.61 19.21
CA GLU A 153 -4.45 -20.50 19.38
C GLU A 153 -3.88 -21.70 20.14
N TYR A 154 -4.54 -22.11 21.22
CA TYR A 154 -4.13 -23.27 22.00
C TYR A 154 -4.19 -24.56 21.17
N PHE A 155 -5.24 -24.70 20.35
CA PHE A 155 -5.37 -25.78 19.37
C PHE A 155 -4.21 -25.80 18.35
N PHE A 156 -3.83 -24.65 17.78
CA PHE A 156 -2.70 -24.57 16.83
C PHE A 156 -1.34 -24.77 17.50
N THR A 157 -1.17 -24.35 18.75
CA THR A 157 0.08 -24.52 19.50
C THR A 157 0.41 -25.99 19.71
N ASN A 158 -0.61 -26.83 19.86
CA ASN A 158 -0.48 -28.27 20.06
C ASN A 158 -0.54 -29.10 18.76
N PHE A 159 -0.57 -28.46 17.59
CA PHE A 159 -0.70 -29.15 16.29
C PHE A 159 0.39 -30.20 16.04
N TYR A 160 1.59 -30.05 16.60
CA TYR A 160 2.66 -31.03 16.44
C TYR A 160 2.27 -32.44 16.93
N LYS A 161 1.32 -32.54 17.88
CA LYS A 161 0.76 -33.80 18.39
C LYS A 161 -0.21 -34.48 17.40
N LEU A 162 -0.70 -33.79 16.37
CA LEU A 162 -1.76 -34.29 15.49
C LEU A 162 -1.38 -35.61 14.81
N ARG A 163 -0.14 -35.72 14.33
CA ARG A 163 0.35 -36.92 13.64
C ARG A 163 0.49 -38.14 14.57
N SER A 164 0.56 -37.92 15.88
CA SER A 164 0.69 -38.99 16.88
C SER A 164 -0.65 -39.43 17.48
N LEU A 165 -1.78 -38.84 17.09
CA LEU A 165 -3.08 -39.15 17.72
C LEU A 165 -3.68 -40.48 17.25
N ASN A 166 -3.79 -40.68 15.93
CA ASN A 166 -4.25 -41.91 15.27
C ASN A 166 -3.93 -41.84 13.77
N ASP A 167 -4.14 -42.96 13.07
CA ASP A 167 -3.90 -43.06 11.62
C ASP A 167 -4.88 -42.20 10.80
N ASP A 168 -6.11 -41.99 11.28
CA ASP A 168 -7.11 -41.16 10.61
C ASP A 168 -6.66 -39.69 10.45
N PHE A 169 -5.83 -39.20 11.37
CA PHE A 169 -5.30 -37.83 11.35
C PHE A 169 -3.90 -37.74 10.71
N ALA A 170 -3.27 -38.85 10.32
CA ALA A 170 -1.89 -38.85 9.78
C ALA A 170 -1.72 -37.98 8.53
N HIS A 171 -2.75 -37.91 7.68
CA HIS A 171 -2.75 -37.15 6.43
C HIS A 171 -3.49 -35.82 6.51
N VAL A 172 -4.08 -35.51 7.66
CA VAL A 172 -4.87 -34.30 7.87
C VAL A 172 -3.98 -33.06 7.87
N LYS A 173 -4.52 -31.96 7.35
CA LYS A 173 -3.86 -30.64 7.31
C LYS A 173 -4.70 -29.61 8.05
N LEU A 174 -4.05 -28.82 8.89
CA LEU A 174 -4.64 -27.64 9.51
C LEU A 174 -4.17 -26.37 8.84
N SER A 175 -5.06 -25.38 8.78
CA SER A 175 -4.75 -24.02 8.34
C SER A 175 -5.65 -23.02 9.05
N HIS A 176 -5.22 -21.77 9.14
CA HIS A 176 -6.12 -20.68 9.48
C HIS A 176 -7.15 -20.45 8.36
N ASP A 177 -8.36 -20.01 8.73
CA ASP A 177 -9.37 -19.53 7.80
C ASP A 177 -9.03 -18.10 7.35
N LEU A 178 -8.29 -18.00 6.24
CA LEU A 178 -7.83 -16.73 5.69
C LEU A 178 -8.83 -16.16 4.69
N THR A 179 -8.84 -14.83 4.52
CA THR A 179 -9.54 -14.19 3.40
C THR A 179 -8.87 -14.53 2.07
N VAL A 180 -9.55 -14.25 0.96
CA VAL A 180 -8.99 -14.44 -0.39
C VAL A 180 -7.70 -13.63 -0.56
N ASP A 181 -7.70 -12.38 -0.12
CA ASP A 181 -6.54 -11.49 -0.26
C ASP A 181 -5.37 -11.91 0.65
N GLN A 182 -5.65 -12.31 1.89
CA GLN A 182 -4.65 -12.89 2.78
C GLN A 182 -4.02 -14.15 2.18
N ARG A 183 -4.81 -15.04 1.55
CA ARG A 183 -4.29 -16.24 0.87
C ARG A 183 -3.39 -15.88 -0.31
N LYS A 184 -3.77 -14.88 -1.12
CA LYS A 184 -2.95 -14.40 -2.25
C LYS A 184 -1.62 -13.83 -1.76
N GLU A 185 -1.65 -13.05 -0.68
CA GLU A 185 -0.46 -12.46 -0.07
C GLU A 185 0.46 -13.54 0.52
N LEU A 186 -0.08 -14.48 1.30
CA LEU A 186 0.68 -15.63 1.82
C LEU A 186 1.32 -16.43 0.68
N LYS A 187 0.55 -16.70 -0.39
CA LYS A 187 1.06 -17.43 -1.56
C LYS A 187 2.26 -16.71 -2.18
N LYS A 188 2.19 -15.39 -2.36
CA LYS A 188 3.30 -14.58 -2.87
C LYS A 188 4.56 -14.74 -2.01
N ILE A 189 4.43 -14.65 -0.69
CA ILE A 189 5.57 -14.76 0.24
C ILE A 189 6.14 -16.20 0.24
N LEU A 190 5.28 -17.21 0.18
CA LEU A 190 5.70 -18.62 0.08
C LEU A 190 6.42 -18.91 -1.24
N ASP A 191 5.92 -18.39 -2.35
CA ASP A 191 6.51 -18.58 -3.67
C ASP A 191 7.87 -17.87 -3.76
N ASP A 192 8.00 -16.69 -3.17
CA ASP A 192 9.27 -15.94 -3.03
C ASP A 192 10.28 -16.65 -2.12
N ALA A 193 9.84 -17.21 -0.99
CA ALA A 193 10.70 -18.04 -0.13
C ALA A 193 11.22 -19.29 -0.86
N LYS A 194 10.36 -19.96 -1.63
CA LYS A 194 10.75 -21.12 -2.45
C LYS A 194 11.72 -20.72 -3.55
N ALA A 195 11.49 -19.58 -4.23
CA ALA A 195 12.41 -19.09 -5.25
C ALA A 195 13.80 -18.82 -4.67
N ARG A 196 13.88 -18.23 -3.47
CA ARG A 196 15.15 -18.05 -2.75
C ARG A 196 15.81 -19.38 -2.37
N GLU A 197 15.03 -20.37 -1.93
CA GLU A 197 15.54 -21.72 -1.61
C GLU A 197 16.13 -22.39 -2.86
N THR A 198 15.42 -22.38 -3.99
CA THR A 198 15.90 -22.94 -5.27
C THR A 198 17.15 -22.24 -5.80
N ASN A 199 17.23 -20.91 -5.65
CA ASN A 199 18.35 -20.11 -6.14
C ASN A 199 19.53 -20.04 -5.15
N CYS A 200 19.43 -20.71 -3.99
CA CYS A 200 20.47 -20.66 -2.98
C CYS A 200 21.52 -21.76 -3.19
N GLU A 201 22.66 -21.37 -3.76
CA GLU A 201 23.83 -22.26 -3.96
C GLU A 201 24.34 -22.88 -2.65
N LYS A 202 24.13 -22.21 -1.51
CA LYS A 202 24.57 -22.65 -0.18
C LYS A 202 23.60 -23.64 0.49
N GLY A 203 22.50 -24.02 -0.16
CA GLY A 203 21.52 -24.96 0.38
C GLY A 203 20.72 -24.46 1.58
N PHE A 204 20.62 -23.13 1.76
CA PHE A 204 19.79 -22.57 2.83
C PHE A 204 18.32 -22.78 2.56
N LEU A 205 17.62 -23.12 3.64
CA LEU A 205 16.21 -23.44 3.62
C LEU A 205 15.41 -22.24 4.15
N TYR A 206 14.57 -21.66 3.30
CA TYR A 206 13.81 -20.45 3.61
C TYR A 206 12.40 -20.83 4.08
N ARG A 207 12.05 -20.47 5.32
CA ARG A 207 10.70 -20.68 5.88
C ARG A 207 10.02 -19.35 6.19
N VAL A 208 8.77 -19.24 5.78
CA VAL A 208 7.89 -18.13 6.17
C VAL A 208 7.44 -18.37 7.61
N ARG A 209 7.64 -17.38 8.49
CA ARG A 209 7.25 -17.38 9.90
C ARG A 209 6.35 -16.17 10.19
N GLY A 210 5.46 -16.32 11.17
CA GLY A 210 4.52 -15.26 11.59
C GLY A 210 3.13 -15.36 10.94
N GLU A 211 2.17 -14.64 11.52
CA GLU A 211 0.78 -14.62 11.03
C GLU A 211 0.62 -13.82 9.74
N VAL A 212 -0.21 -14.35 8.84
CA VAL A 212 -0.56 -13.71 7.58
C VAL A 212 -1.39 -12.45 7.83
N GLY A 213 -0.87 -11.30 7.44
CA GLY A 213 -1.52 -10.00 7.67
C GLY A 213 -1.10 -9.28 8.95
N ARG A 214 -0.32 -9.93 9.83
CA ARG A 214 0.43 -9.27 10.93
C ARG A 214 1.94 -9.36 10.74
N SER A 215 2.42 -9.69 9.55
CA SER A 215 3.87 -9.73 9.30
C SER A 215 4.45 -8.33 9.42
N VAL A 216 5.59 -8.25 10.12
CA VAL A 216 6.37 -7.02 10.29
C VAL A 216 6.70 -6.37 8.95
N SER A 217 6.76 -7.13 7.85
CA SER A 217 7.01 -6.61 6.50
C SER A 217 6.05 -5.51 6.04
N LYS A 218 4.79 -5.47 6.48
CA LYS A 218 3.91 -4.31 6.20
C LYS A 218 4.26 -3.06 7.02
N ARG A 219 4.89 -3.26 8.18
CA ARG A 219 5.35 -2.20 9.08
C ARG A 219 6.82 -1.83 8.88
N VAL A 220 7.61 -2.59 8.10
CA VAL A 220 9.01 -2.24 7.83
C VAL A 220 9.06 -0.91 7.10
N ASP A 221 8.21 -0.71 6.10
CA ASP A 221 8.15 0.55 5.36
C ASP A 221 7.63 1.69 6.24
N ASP A 222 6.62 1.44 7.09
CA ASP A 222 6.11 2.43 8.04
C ASP A 222 7.16 2.81 9.11
N VAL A 223 7.87 1.82 9.67
CA VAL A 223 8.94 2.03 10.65
C VAL A 223 10.14 2.72 10.00
N HIS A 224 10.50 2.32 8.77
CA HIS A 224 11.55 2.99 8.00
C HIS A 224 11.16 4.44 7.67
N GLY A 225 9.91 4.69 7.28
CA GLY A 225 9.35 6.03 7.08
C GLY A 225 9.45 6.87 8.35
N LEU A 226 8.99 6.35 9.48
CA LEU A 226 9.09 7.02 10.79
C LEU A 226 10.54 7.33 11.21
N LEU A 227 11.49 6.43 10.91
CA LEU A 227 12.91 6.67 11.15
C LEU A 227 13.47 7.77 10.22
N CYS A 228 13.10 7.75 8.94
CA CYS A 228 13.48 8.79 7.98
C CYS A 228 12.86 10.16 8.30
N ASP A 229 11.62 10.17 8.81
CA ASP A 229 10.89 11.39 9.19
C ASP A 229 11.47 12.05 10.45
N GLY A 230 12.34 11.34 11.17
CA GLY A 230 13.22 11.92 12.17
C GLY A 230 12.79 11.72 13.62
N LEU A 231 12.28 10.54 13.97
CA LEU A 231 12.11 10.12 15.37
C LEU A 231 13.38 10.36 16.20
N ASP A 232 13.30 11.14 17.27
CA ASP A 232 14.46 11.40 18.13
C ASP A 232 14.79 10.20 19.04
N ILE A 233 13.80 9.34 19.33
CA ILE A 233 13.91 8.18 20.22
C ILE A 233 13.30 6.95 19.53
N LEU A 234 14.06 5.85 19.50
CA LEU A 234 13.60 4.53 19.07
C LEU A 234 13.72 3.55 20.23
N VAL A 235 12.62 2.90 20.61
CA VAL A 235 12.61 1.87 21.67
C VAL A 235 12.27 0.53 21.06
N LEU A 236 13.17 -0.45 21.19
CA LEU A 236 12.88 -1.84 20.84
C LEU A 236 12.38 -2.58 22.08
N THR A 237 11.19 -3.16 21.98
CA THR A 237 10.59 -4.01 23.01
C THR A 237 10.89 -5.49 22.72
N GLU A 238 11.00 -6.33 23.76
CA GLU A 238 11.15 -7.79 23.65
C GLU A 238 12.48 -8.26 23.03
N THR A 239 13.57 -7.55 23.28
CA THR A 239 14.87 -7.96 22.75
C THR A 239 15.49 -9.04 23.65
N TRP A 240 15.83 -10.20 23.08
CA TRP A 240 16.52 -11.30 23.80
C TRP A 240 18.01 -10.99 24.09
N HIS A 241 18.41 -9.71 23.99
CA HIS A 241 19.80 -9.27 24.02
C HIS A 241 19.96 -8.22 25.14
N GLY A 242 20.21 -8.69 26.36
CA GLY A 242 20.22 -7.85 27.57
C GLY A 242 21.60 -7.38 28.04
N LEU A 243 22.65 -7.43 27.21
CA LEU A 243 24.01 -7.09 27.62
C LEU A 243 24.61 -5.97 26.78
N ALA A 244 25.19 -4.98 27.45
CA ALA A 244 25.95 -3.90 26.83
C ALA A 244 27.12 -4.50 26.02
N GLY A 245 27.21 -4.16 24.74
CA GLY A 245 28.24 -4.68 23.83
C GLY A 245 27.85 -5.90 22.99
N ASN A 246 26.59 -6.37 23.06
CA ASN A 246 26.13 -7.39 22.13
C ASN A 246 26.15 -6.87 20.67
N ILE A 247 26.90 -7.55 19.81
CA ILE A 247 27.11 -7.15 18.40
C ILE A 247 25.79 -7.00 17.64
N SER A 248 24.79 -7.84 17.95
CA SER A 248 23.47 -7.79 17.31
C SER A 248 22.73 -6.48 17.56
N ILE A 249 22.96 -5.82 18.70
CA ILE A 249 22.37 -4.52 19.04
C ILE A 249 22.98 -3.45 18.13
N ASN A 250 24.30 -3.45 17.98
CA ASN A 250 25.01 -2.51 17.11
C ASN A 250 24.67 -2.72 15.64
N LEU A 251 24.44 -3.97 15.21
CA LEU A 251 24.02 -4.29 13.84
C LEU A 251 22.57 -3.87 13.55
N ALA A 252 21.70 -3.89 14.57
CA ALA A 252 20.30 -3.48 14.44
C ALA A 252 20.10 -1.96 14.60
N MET A 253 21.12 -1.21 15.02
CA MET A 253 21.05 0.22 15.24
C MET A 253 20.98 0.98 13.90
N PRO A 254 19.94 1.81 13.66
CA PRO A 254 19.85 2.61 12.45
C PRO A 254 20.99 3.64 12.35
N ALA A 255 21.37 4.00 11.13
CA ALA A 255 22.36 5.05 10.89
C ALA A 255 21.91 6.38 11.50
N GLY A 256 22.81 7.06 12.21
CA GLY A 256 22.50 8.32 12.89
C GLY A 256 21.91 8.18 14.30
N TYR A 257 21.81 6.96 14.83
CA TYR A 257 21.41 6.71 16.22
C TYR A 257 22.61 6.24 17.08
N GLN A 258 22.46 6.37 18.40
CA GLN A 258 23.37 5.89 19.42
C GLN A 258 22.58 5.10 20.48
N PHE A 259 23.16 3.99 20.93
CA PHE A 259 22.65 3.22 22.06
C PHE A 259 22.77 4.03 23.36
N VAL A 260 21.72 4.01 24.19
CA VAL A 260 21.72 4.72 25.47
C VAL A 260 21.65 3.76 26.65
N ASP A 261 20.61 2.92 26.75
CA ASP A 261 20.48 2.05 27.92
C ASP A 261 19.54 0.84 27.72
N PHE A 262 19.60 -0.09 28.69
CA PHE A 262 18.64 -1.16 28.92
C PHE A 262 17.74 -0.80 30.11
N VAL A 263 16.44 -0.64 29.87
CA VAL A 263 15.51 -0.27 30.98
C VAL A 263 15.22 -1.46 31.92
N ARG A 264 15.69 -2.68 31.61
CA ARG A 264 15.52 -3.87 32.46
C ARG A 264 16.76 -4.78 32.39
N GLN A 265 17.80 -4.44 33.15
CA GLN A 265 19.06 -5.19 33.15
C GLN A 265 18.99 -6.56 33.87
N HIS A 266 17.93 -6.84 34.65
CA HIS A 266 17.91 -7.96 35.61
C HIS A 266 16.69 -8.90 35.52
N ASP A 267 15.95 -8.90 34.41
CA ASP A 267 14.87 -9.88 34.17
C ASP A 267 15.20 -10.75 32.94
N PRO A 268 15.97 -11.85 33.11
CA PRO A 268 16.47 -12.66 32.01
C PRO A 268 15.39 -13.42 31.23
N GLY A 269 14.13 -13.42 31.70
CA GLY A 269 13.00 -14.08 31.03
C GLY A 269 12.14 -13.17 30.15
N HIS A 270 12.28 -11.85 30.29
CA HIS A 270 11.48 -10.87 29.56
C HIS A 270 12.42 -9.88 28.89
N GLY A 271 12.60 -10.02 27.57
CA GLY A 271 13.55 -9.24 26.79
C GLY A 271 13.60 -7.76 27.17
N GLY A 272 14.81 -7.22 27.31
CA GLY A 272 15.03 -5.84 27.73
C GLY A 272 14.48 -4.84 26.72
N LEU A 273 14.13 -3.64 27.20
CA LEU A 273 13.90 -2.47 26.35
C LEU A 273 15.25 -1.91 25.94
N ILE A 274 15.53 -1.84 24.64
CA ILE A 274 16.71 -1.15 24.10
C ILE A 274 16.28 0.23 23.65
N VAL A 275 16.93 1.27 24.17
CA VAL A 275 16.66 2.66 23.79
C VAL A 275 17.80 3.20 22.93
N TYR A 276 17.47 3.65 21.73
CA TYR A 276 18.36 4.42 20.87
C TYR A 276 17.91 5.88 20.79
N PHE A 277 18.89 6.78 20.80
CA PHE A 277 18.68 8.20 20.54
C PHE A 277 19.34 8.60 19.24
N ARG A 278 18.73 9.56 18.55
CA ARG A 278 19.39 10.20 17.41
C ARG A 278 20.65 10.94 17.89
N LYS A 279 21.74 10.85 17.13
CA LYS A 279 23.01 11.54 17.43
C LYS A 279 22.87 13.06 17.37
N GLU A 280 21.94 13.54 16.56
CA GLU A 280 21.68 14.97 16.34
C GLU A 280 20.18 15.22 16.54
N PHE A 281 19.82 15.91 17.62
CA PHE A 281 18.44 16.33 17.86
C PHE A 281 18.07 17.46 16.91
N LYS A 282 16.90 17.35 16.28
CA LYS A 282 16.33 18.47 15.53
C LYS A 282 15.63 19.40 16.53
N TYR A 283 16.22 20.54 16.83
CA TYR A 283 15.52 21.59 17.56
C TYR A 283 14.61 22.36 16.60
N LYS A 284 13.34 22.51 16.96
CA LYS A 284 12.47 23.51 16.37
C LYS A 284 12.50 24.73 17.28
N LYS A 285 12.90 25.89 16.77
CA LYS A 285 12.82 27.14 17.52
C LYS A 285 11.34 27.49 17.67
N ASP A 286 10.77 27.20 18.84
CA ASP A 286 9.47 27.73 19.20
C ASP A 286 9.64 29.23 19.48
N ILE A 287 9.10 30.06 18.60
CA ILE A 287 8.97 31.49 18.85
C ILE A 287 7.75 31.63 19.76
N SER A 288 7.95 31.44 21.07
CA SER A 288 6.98 31.90 22.06
C SER A 288 7.20 33.40 22.24
N GLU A 289 6.32 34.23 21.68
CA GLU A 289 6.12 35.57 22.19
C GLU A 289 5.65 35.44 23.64
N ASN A 290 6.59 35.57 24.59
CA ASN A 290 6.47 36.37 25.81
C ASN A 290 7.59 36.03 26.79
N ASN A 291 8.20 37.10 27.31
CA ASN A 291 9.28 37.12 28.27
C ASN A 291 9.02 36.18 29.46
N CYS A 292 9.84 35.13 29.58
CA CYS A 292 9.96 34.36 30.81
C CYS A 292 11.45 34.21 31.14
N GLU A 293 11.88 34.81 32.24
CA GLU A 293 13.28 34.89 32.70
C GLU A 293 13.89 33.53 33.12
N THR A 294 13.19 32.41 32.93
CA THR A 294 13.69 31.07 33.31
C THR A 294 14.46 30.33 32.22
N CYS A 295 14.64 30.90 31.02
CA CYS A 295 15.36 30.22 29.92
C CYS A 295 16.90 30.33 29.94
N GLN A 296 17.53 30.75 31.05
CA GLN A 296 19.00 30.87 31.13
C GLN A 296 19.75 29.60 31.60
N VAL A 297 19.10 28.44 31.76
CA VAL A 297 19.73 27.27 32.41
C VAL A 297 20.42 26.30 31.43
N ILE A 298 20.24 26.42 30.11
CA ILE A 298 20.70 25.37 29.17
C ILE A 298 22.07 25.69 28.50
N GLU A 299 22.72 26.82 28.78
CA GLU A 299 24.04 27.13 28.17
C GLU A 299 25.28 26.65 28.94
N LYS A 300 25.15 25.92 30.07
CA LYS A 300 26.31 25.62 30.94
C LYS A 300 26.90 24.21 30.91
N PHE A 301 26.41 23.27 30.10
CA PHE A 301 26.99 21.90 30.05
C PHE A 301 27.88 21.61 28.83
N GLY A 302 28.34 22.65 28.12
CA GLY A 302 29.18 22.54 26.94
C GLY A 302 30.54 23.22 27.06
N GLN A 303 31.29 23.03 28.16
CA GLN A 303 32.72 23.36 28.17
C GLN A 303 33.58 22.13 28.48
N LYS A 304 34.36 21.76 27.47
CA LYS A 304 35.41 20.74 27.44
C LYS A 304 36.44 20.97 28.55
N SER A 305 36.85 19.91 29.25
CA SER A 305 38.19 19.84 29.84
C SER A 305 39.11 19.03 28.92
N THR A 306 39.88 19.74 28.11
CA THR A 306 41.20 19.25 27.71
C THR A 306 42.19 19.71 28.77
N GLY A 307 42.71 18.74 29.51
CA GLY A 307 43.81 18.83 30.47
C GLY A 307 44.31 17.43 30.71
#